data_AF-A0A7D3VYU8-F1
#
_entry.id   AF-A0A7D3VYU8-F1
#
_cell.length_a   1.000
_cell.length_b   1.000
_cell.length_c   1.000
_cell.angle_alpha   90.00
_cell.angle_beta   90.00
_cell.angle_gamma   90.00
#
_symmetry.space_group_name_H-M   'P 1'
#
loop_
_entity.id
_entity.type
_entity.pdbx_description
1 polymer ?
#
loop_
_entity_poly.entity_id
_entity_poly.type
_entity_poly.pdbx_seq_one_letter_code
_entity_poly.pdbx_strand_id
1 'polypeptide(L)'
;MNARDARMNAVPELALELLGIEPEPFAAAPTLNLRIGLRRPDGGPVQCVLLTTTVTIAAARRGYEDAERDRITRLIGPAALSDDPPGGLLWARIGVTVPTFRGATEVTVALPCGHDMQVTADQYLRALAGGEVPLDLAFDGTVFYPGEDGVLRTAQIPCRHRATGELPVRVWRSLVDRYYGAVRWLRLDEDRFDRLAAYRARRAHTSFDDTVDELLRAAESLHGDAGRDDTGRMDEHAELESLDDAAARDAALSAEMAMRPEESGPWTP
;
A
#
# COMPACT_ATOMS: atom_id res chain seq x y z
N MET A 1 -47.67 -13.07 -20.97
CA MET A 1 -46.45 -12.51 -20.37
C MET A 1 -45.93 -13.55 -19.38
N ASN A 2 -44.96 -14.36 -19.79
CA ASN A 2 -44.56 -15.55 -19.02
C ASN A 2 -43.60 -15.15 -17.90
N ALA A 3 -43.59 -15.89 -16.78
CA ALA A 3 -42.66 -15.67 -15.67
C ALA A 3 -41.16 -15.82 -16.06
N ARG A 4 -40.88 -16.38 -17.25
CA ARG A 4 -39.54 -16.39 -17.86
C ARG A 4 -39.16 -15.02 -18.44
N ASP A 5 -40.08 -14.32 -19.10
CA ASP A 5 -39.86 -12.98 -19.68
C ASP A 5 -39.58 -11.94 -18.58
N ALA A 6 -40.28 -12.05 -17.44
CA ALA A 6 -40.07 -11.14 -16.31
C ALA A 6 -38.68 -11.27 -15.65
N ARG A 7 -38.01 -12.44 -15.78
CA ARG A 7 -36.68 -12.68 -15.20
C ARG A 7 -35.54 -12.21 -16.10
N MET A 8 -35.76 -12.13 -17.41
CA MET A 8 -34.75 -11.70 -18.39
C MET A 8 -34.68 -10.18 -18.55
N ASN A 9 -35.71 -9.46 -18.08
CA ASN A 9 -35.75 -8.00 -18.02
C ASN A 9 -35.18 -7.42 -16.71
N ALA A 10 -34.75 -8.28 -15.78
CA ALA A 10 -34.10 -7.88 -14.54
C ALA A 10 -32.62 -7.57 -14.80
N VAL A 11 -32.08 -6.57 -14.08
CA VAL A 11 -30.64 -6.27 -14.06
C VAL A 11 -29.88 -7.58 -13.81
N PRO A 12 -28.91 -7.96 -14.67
CA PRO A 12 -28.18 -9.21 -14.50
C PRO A 12 -27.46 -9.22 -13.17
N GLU A 13 -27.87 -10.13 -12.28
CA GLU A 13 -27.17 -10.38 -11.05
C GLU A 13 -25.92 -11.23 -11.36
N LEU A 14 -24.75 -10.69 -11.01
CA LEU A 14 -23.49 -11.40 -11.11
C LEU A 14 -23.05 -11.84 -9.72
N ALA A 15 -22.82 -13.13 -9.55
CA ALA A 15 -22.09 -13.65 -8.41
C ALA A 15 -20.60 -13.59 -8.74
N LEU A 16 -19.82 -12.95 -7.87
CA LEU A 16 -18.36 -12.88 -7.96
C LEU A 16 -17.74 -13.59 -6.77
N GLU A 17 -16.72 -14.38 -7.03
CA GLU A 17 -15.98 -15.12 -6.00
C GLU A 17 -14.48 -15.11 -6.29
N LEU A 18 -13.68 -15.10 -5.23
CA LEU A 18 -12.23 -15.31 -5.34
C LEU A 18 -11.96 -16.81 -5.37
N LEU A 19 -11.39 -17.29 -6.47
CA LEU A 19 -11.07 -18.69 -6.71
C LEU A 19 -9.66 -19.06 -6.20
N GLY A 20 -8.74 -18.10 -6.21
CA GLY A 20 -7.37 -18.34 -5.78
C GLY A 20 -6.49 -17.10 -5.85
N ILE A 21 -5.39 -17.15 -5.09
CA ILE A 21 -4.33 -16.16 -5.08
C ILE A 21 -3.03 -16.87 -5.37
N GLU A 22 -2.37 -16.50 -6.46
CA GLU A 22 -1.18 -17.20 -6.96
C GLU A 22 -0.11 -16.19 -7.37
N PRO A 23 1.20 -16.45 -7.16
CA PRO A 23 2.24 -15.58 -7.69
C PRO A 23 2.29 -15.68 -9.22
N GLU A 24 2.34 -14.54 -9.91
CA GLU A 24 2.56 -14.50 -11.36
C GLU A 24 4.03 -14.86 -11.67
N PRO A 25 4.30 -15.98 -12.37
CA PRO A 25 5.66 -16.41 -12.65
C PRO A 25 6.41 -15.52 -13.65
N PHE A 26 5.72 -14.83 -14.56
CA PHE A 26 6.32 -14.13 -15.69
C PHE A 26 5.87 -12.66 -15.80
N ALA A 27 5.97 -11.91 -14.70
CA ALA A 27 5.75 -10.47 -14.69
C ALA A 27 7.07 -9.67 -14.69
N ALA A 28 7.03 -8.43 -15.19
CA ALA A 28 8.17 -7.50 -15.12
C ALA A 28 8.41 -6.94 -13.69
N ALA A 29 7.41 -7.04 -12.83
CA ALA A 29 7.42 -6.63 -11.43
C ALA A 29 6.64 -7.66 -10.61
N PRO A 30 6.90 -7.79 -9.29
CA PRO A 30 6.24 -8.80 -8.48
C PRO A 30 4.72 -8.58 -8.48
N THR A 31 3.98 -9.59 -8.89
CA THR A 31 2.54 -9.52 -9.11
C THR A 31 1.86 -10.77 -8.56
N LEU A 32 0.75 -10.60 -7.84
CA LEU A 32 -0.16 -11.67 -7.45
C LEU A 32 -1.34 -11.70 -8.42
N ASN A 33 -1.67 -12.89 -8.90
CA ASN A 33 -2.88 -13.15 -9.66
C ASN A 33 -4.02 -13.48 -8.72
N LEU A 34 -5.04 -12.63 -8.70
CA LEU A 34 -6.31 -12.92 -8.06
C LEU A 34 -7.25 -13.50 -9.12
N ARG A 35 -7.55 -14.79 -9.04
CA ARG A 35 -8.47 -15.45 -9.96
C ARG A 35 -9.90 -15.21 -9.50
N ILE A 36 -10.68 -14.48 -10.28
CA ILE A 36 -12.06 -14.13 -9.96
C ILE A 36 -13.01 -14.93 -10.84
N GLY A 37 -13.89 -15.69 -10.21
CA GLY A 37 -15.01 -16.35 -10.86
C GLY A 37 -16.17 -15.38 -11.01
N LEU A 38 -16.73 -15.27 -12.21
CA LEU A 38 -17.95 -14.54 -12.48
C LEU A 38 -19.03 -15.52 -12.93
N ARG A 39 -20.17 -15.52 -12.26
CA ARG A 39 -21.31 -16.37 -12.59
C ARG A 39 -22.57 -15.54 -12.69
N ARG A 40 -23.32 -15.73 -13.78
CA ARG A 40 -24.65 -15.21 -13.99
C ARG A 40 -25.67 -16.34 -13.73
N PRO A 41 -26.37 -16.37 -12.57
CA PRO A 41 -27.17 -17.52 -12.15
C PRO A 41 -28.32 -17.90 -13.09
N ASP A 42 -28.84 -16.93 -13.85
CA ASP A 42 -29.90 -17.16 -14.85
C ASP A 42 -29.39 -17.80 -16.16
N GLY A 43 -28.07 -17.99 -16.32
CA GLY A 43 -27.44 -18.56 -17.51
C GLY A 43 -27.44 -17.65 -18.74
N GLY A 44 -27.83 -16.38 -18.59
CA GLY A 44 -27.92 -15.43 -19.69
C GLY A 44 -26.55 -15.06 -20.29
N PRO A 45 -26.53 -14.55 -21.54
CA PRO A 45 -25.31 -14.03 -22.15
C PRO A 45 -24.90 -12.68 -21.54
N VAL A 46 -23.60 -12.46 -21.39
CA VAL A 46 -23.00 -11.17 -21.02
C VAL A 46 -22.06 -10.79 -22.16
N GLN A 47 -22.17 -9.58 -22.68
CA GLN A 47 -21.31 -9.10 -23.76
C GLN A 47 -19.97 -8.62 -23.23
N CYS A 48 -19.96 -7.89 -22.12
CA CYS A 48 -18.76 -7.35 -21.53
C CYS A 48 -19.02 -7.00 -20.06
N VAL A 49 -17.99 -7.09 -19.22
CA VAL A 49 -18.00 -6.50 -17.88
C VAL A 49 -16.78 -5.61 -17.73
N LEU A 50 -17.01 -4.35 -17.38
CA LEU A 50 -15.95 -3.47 -16.86
C LEU A 50 -15.96 -3.63 -15.35
N LEU A 51 -15.02 -4.42 -14.84
CA LEU A 51 -14.95 -4.78 -13.43
C LEU A 51 -13.82 -4.00 -12.76
N THR A 52 -14.12 -3.32 -11.68
CA THR A 52 -13.13 -2.76 -10.78
C THR A 52 -13.15 -3.57 -9.48
N THR A 53 -11.96 -3.95 -9.02
CA THR A 53 -11.74 -4.73 -7.81
C THR A 53 -10.91 -3.88 -6.86
N THR A 54 -11.49 -3.55 -5.71
CA THR A 54 -10.78 -2.89 -4.61
C THR A 54 -10.33 -3.97 -3.62
N VAL A 55 -9.02 -4.05 -3.40
CA VAL A 55 -8.38 -5.04 -2.51
C VAL A 55 -7.92 -4.33 -1.25
N THR A 56 -8.39 -4.83 -0.12
CA THR A 56 -8.10 -4.29 1.21
C THR A 56 -7.56 -5.39 2.11
N ILE A 57 -6.52 -5.10 2.89
CA ILE A 57 -6.03 -5.99 3.93
C ILE A 57 -6.86 -5.77 5.20
N ALA A 58 -7.62 -6.79 5.63
CA ALA A 58 -8.45 -6.73 6.82
C ALA A 58 -7.65 -7.03 8.10
N ALA A 59 -6.60 -6.22 8.36
CA ALA A 59 -5.61 -6.45 9.41
C ALA A 59 -6.23 -6.76 10.79
N ALA A 60 -7.32 -6.09 11.16
CA ALA A 60 -8.01 -6.31 12.42
C ALA A 60 -8.55 -7.75 12.63
N ARG A 61 -8.83 -8.48 11.54
CA ARG A 61 -9.30 -9.88 11.59
C ARG A 61 -8.20 -10.90 11.93
N ARG A 62 -6.93 -10.48 11.99
CA ARG A 62 -5.77 -11.35 12.23
C ARG A 62 -5.27 -11.21 13.66
N GLY A 63 -4.93 -12.32 14.30
CA GLY A 63 -4.20 -12.31 15.57
C GLY A 63 -2.71 -12.03 15.35
N TYR A 64 -2.11 -11.21 16.21
CA TYR A 64 -0.69 -10.85 16.17
C TYR A 64 0.01 -11.26 17.46
N GLU A 65 1.23 -11.77 17.33
CA GLU A 65 2.15 -11.87 18.46
C GLU A 65 2.62 -10.47 18.89
N ASP A 66 3.00 -10.31 20.16
CA ASP A 66 3.41 -9.01 20.72
C ASP A 66 4.54 -8.37 19.91
N ALA A 67 5.54 -9.16 19.50
CA ALA A 67 6.64 -8.69 18.69
C ALA A 67 6.22 -8.22 17.28
N GLU A 68 5.22 -8.87 16.66
CA GLU A 68 4.65 -8.40 15.39
C GLU A 68 3.87 -7.09 15.61
N ARG A 69 3.06 -7.02 16.66
CA ARG A 69 2.26 -5.83 17.02
C ARG A 69 3.14 -4.60 17.23
N ASP A 70 4.25 -4.76 17.95
CA ASP A 70 5.22 -3.69 18.18
C ASP A 70 5.86 -3.21 16.87
N ARG A 71 6.26 -4.14 16.00
CA ARG A 71 6.83 -3.80 14.68
C ARG A 71 5.83 -3.04 13.81
N ILE A 72 4.58 -3.51 13.74
CA ILE A 72 3.51 -2.88 12.97
C ILE A 72 3.26 -1.47 13.51
N THR A 73 3.07 -1.33 14.82
CA THR A 73 2.78 -0.05 15.47
C THR A 73 3.87 0.98 15.23
N ARG A 74 5.16 0.57 15.25
CA ARG A 74 6.28 1.46 14.96
C ARG A 74 6.35 1.94 13.51
N LEU A 75 5.94 1.09 12.56
CA LEU A 75 6.06 1.39 11.13
C LEU A 75 4.86 2.20 10.61
N ILE A 76 3.65 1.80 10.98
CA ILE A 76 2.41 2.35 10.40
C ILE A 76 1.46 2.97 11.45
N GLY A 77 1.87 3.00 12.72
CA GLY A 77 1.09 3.54 13.82
C GLY A 77 0.06 2.55 14.40
N PRO A 78 -0.49 2.85 15.61
CA PRO A 78 -1.41 1.97 16.32
C PRO A 78 -2.79 1.86 15.65
N ALA A 79 -3.19 2.87 14.88
CA ALA A 79 -4.50 2.90 14.21
C ALA A 79 -4.65 1.80 13.14
N ALA A 80 -3.55 1.29 12.59
CA ALA A 80 -3.56 0.25 11.56
C ALA A 80 -4.13 -1.10 12.05
N LEU A 81 -4.22 -1.29 13.37
CA LEU A 81 -4.72 -2.50 14.02
C LEU A 81 -6.10 -2.31 14.66
N SER A 82 -6.73 -1.15 14.50
CA SER A 82 -8.03 -0.84 15.12
C SER A 82 -9.19 -1.61 14.48
N ASP A 83 -10.13 -2.05 15.32
CA ASP A 83 -11.40 -2.71 14.92
C ASP A 83 -12.51 -1.70 14.50
N ASP A 84 -12.30 -0.40 14.71
CA ASP A 84 -13.32 0.64 14.44
C ASP A 84 -13.51 0.83 12.92
N PRO A 85 -14.75 0.83 12.38
CA PRO A 85 -14.97 0.72 10.94
C PRO A 85 -14.85 2.06 10.17
N PRO A 86 -14.56 2.02 8.84
CA PRO A 86 -13.83 0.97 8.12
C PRO A 86 -12.86 1.53 7.04
N GLY A 87 -11.94 0.76 6.50
CA GLY A 87 -11.82 -0.67 6.63
C GLY A 87 -10.50 -1.10 6.05
N GLY A 88 -9.67 -1.69 6.90
CA GLY A 88 -8.41 -2.29 6.52
C GLY A 88 -7.44 -1.35 5.82
N LEU A 89 -6.32 -1.91 5.38
CA LEU A 89 -5.31 -1.19 4.62
C LEU A 89 -5.64 -1.36 3.15
N LEU A 90 -6.08 -0.28 2.49
CA LEU A 90 -6.26 -0.28 1.04
C LEU A 90 -4.93 -0.66 0.39
N TRP A 91 -4.95 -1.74 -0.40
CA TRP A 91 -3.77 -2.19 -1.10
C TRP A 91 -3.78 -1.67 -2.54
N ALA A 92 -4.86 -1.95 -3.27
CA ALA A 92 -4.98 -1.51 -4.66
C ALA A 92 -6.44 -1.44 -5.11
N ARG A 93 -6.67 -0.63 -6.16
CA ARG A 93 -7.92 -0.62 -6.92
C ARG A 93 -7.57 -0.88 -8.39
N ILE A 94 -8.05 -1.99 -8.93
CA ILE A 94 -7.61 -2.53 -10.23
C ILE A 94 -8.82 -2.72 -11.15
N GLY A 95 -8.75 -2.18 -12.35
CA GLY A 95 -9.75 -2.37 -13.40
C GLY A 95 -9.38 -3.50 -14.36
N VAL A 96 -10.33 -4.37 -14.67
CA VAL A 96 -10.21 -5.42 -15.70
C VAL A 96 -11.45 -5.43 -16.60
N THR A 97 -11.23 -5.76 -17.87
CA THR A 97 -12.32 -5.98 -18.82
C THR A 97 -12.53 -7.48 -18.99
N VAL A 98 -13.72 -7.95 -18.63
CA VAL A 98 -14.14 -9.34 -18.85
C VAL A 98 -14.82 -9.43 -20.21
N PRO A 99 -14.31 -10.25 -21.15
CA PRO A 99 -14.94 -10.47 -22.45
C PRO A 99 -16.31 -11.13 -22.36
N THR A 100 -16.94 -11.32 -23.51
CA THR A 100 -18.24 -12.00 -23.63
C THR A 100 -18.19 -13.41 -23.04
N PHE A 101 -19.21 -13.76 -22.27
CA PHE A 101 -19.38 -15.12 -21.74
C PHE A 101 -20.85 -15.48 -21.56
N ARG A 102 -21.11 -16.77 -21.30
CA ARG A 102 -22.46 -17.28 -21.02
C ARG A 102 -22.43 -18.15 -19.77
N GLY A 103 -23.28 -17.82 -18.81
CA GLY A 103 -23.39 -18.55 -17.55
C GLY A 103 -22.24 -18.30 -16.57
N ALA A 104 -21.00 -18.64 -16.91
CA ALA A 104 -19.84 -18.39 -16.05
C ALA A 104 -18.56 -18.14 -16.85
N THR A 105 -17.61 -17.44 -16.23
CA THR A 105 -16.26 -17.22 -16.73
C THR A 105 -15.29 -16.97 -15.58
N GLU A 106 -13.99 -17.02 -15.86
CA GLU A 106 -12.94 -16.61 -14.94
C GLU A 106 -12.17 -15.43 -15.54
N VAL A 107 -11.73 -14.51 -14.69
CA VAL A 107 -10.80 -13.43 -15.06
C VAL A 107 -9.69 -13.35 -14.03
N THR A 108 -8.49 -13.00 -14.48
CA THR A 108 -7.36 -12.74 -13.58
C THR A 108 -7.23 -11.24 -13.35
N VAL A 109 -7.24 -10.84 -12.08
CA VAL A 109 -6.90 -9.48 -11.64
C VAL A 109 -5.45 -9.47 -11.17
N ALA A 110 -4.60 -8.75 -11.89
CA ALA A 110 -3.19 -8.60 -11.55
C ALA A 110 -3.03 -7.57 -10.41
N LEU A 111 -2.67 -8.04 -9.21
CA LEU A 111 -2.39 -7.23 -8.03
C LEU A 111 -0.87 -6.99 -7.93
N PRO A 112 -0.40 -5.76 -8.23
CA PRO A 112 1.01 -5.43 -8.07
C PRO A 112 1.41 -5.51 -6.60
N CYS A 113 2.53 -6.18 -6.32
CA CYS A 113 3.16 -6.18 -5.00
C CYS A 113 4.30 -5.18 -5.03
N GLY A 114 4.17 -4.08 -4.31
CA GLY A 114 5.13 -3.00 -4.38
C GLY A 114 6.41 -3.28 -3.60
N HIS A 115 7.43 -2.48 -3.92
CA HIS A 115 8.56 -2.25 -3.03
C HIS A 115 8.48 -0.90 -2.31
N ASP A 116 7.41 -0.14 -2.55
CA ASP A 116 7.35 1.22 -2.07
C ASP A 116 7.13 1.21 -0.56
N MET A 117 8.17 1.59 0.17
CA MET A 117 8.13 1.70 1.62
C MET A 117 7.13 2.75 2.09
N GLN A 118 6.58 3.60 1.20
CA GLN A 118 5.54 4.56 1.52
C GLN A 118 4.13 3.95 1.49
N VAL A 119 3.94 2.77 0.89
CA VAL A 119 2.64 2.11 0.85
C VAL A 119 2.40 1.35 2.14
N THR A 120 1.38 1.75 2.90
CA THR A 120 1.03 1.15 4.21
C THR A 120 0.80 -0.36 4.14
N ALA A 121 0.18 -0.85 3.06
CA ALA A 121 -0.03 -2.28 2.84
C ALA A 121 1.29 -3.06 2.73
N ASP A 122 2.27 -2.54 1.99
CA ASP A 122 3.58 -3.18 1.84
C ASP A 122 4.36 -3.15 3.16
N GLN A 123 4.32 -2.02 3.90
CA GLN A 123 4.95 -1.92 5.22
C GLN A 123 4.35 -2.92 6.22
N TYR A 124 3.03 -3.05 6.24
CA TYR A 124 2.33 -4.03 7.05
C TYR A 124 2.79 -5.45 6.72
N LEU A 125 2.80 -5.85 5.44
CA LEU A 125 3.20 -7.19 5.01
C LEU A 125 4.67 -7.50 5.37
N ARG A 126 5.55 -6.49 5.36
CA ARG A 126 6.96 -6.61 5.80
C ARG A 126 7.09 -6.83 7.30
N ALA A 127 6.28 -6.17 8.11
CA ALA A 127 6.28 -6.29 9.58
C ALA A 127 5.86 -7.69 10.09
N LEU A 128 5.15 -8.40 9.21
CA LEU A 128 5.00 -9.85 9.09
C LEU A 128 6.00 -10.69 9.91
N ALA A 129 5.63 -11.76 10.58
CA ALA A 129 6.54 -12.89 10.84
C ALA A 129 6.18 -14.09 9.95
N GLY A 130 4.89 -14.35 9.74
CA GLY A 130 4.37 -15.46 8.94
C GLY A 130 2.85 -15.50 8.98
N GLY A 131 2.27 -16.68 8.71
CA GLY A 131 0.81 -16.87 8.77
C GLY A 131 0.07 -16.42 7.51
N GLU A 132 -1.23 -16.22 7.67
CA GLU A 132 -2.20 -15.88 6.62
C GLU A 132 -2.70 -14.45 6.83
N VAL A 133 -2.83 -13.69 5.73
CA VAL A 133 -3.29 -12.30 5.73
C VAL A 133 -4.70 -12.25 5.16
N PRO A 134 -5.70 -11.83 5.94
CA PRO A 134 -7.07 -11.72 5.45
C PRO A 134 -7.20 -10.55 4.47
N LEU A 135 -7.76 -10.85 3.31
CA LEU A 135 -8.07 -9.87 2.26
C LEU A 135 -9.59 -9.76 2.08
N ASP A 136 -10.06 -8.54 1.93
CA ASP A 136 -11.41 -8.22 1.49
C ASP A 136 -11.34 -7.64 0.08
N LEU A 137 -12.14 -8.22 -0.83
CA LEU A 137 -12.28 -7.78 -2.21
C LEU A 137 -13.67 -7.21 -2.38
N ALA A 138 -13.77 -5.93 -2.76
CA ALA A 138 -15.02 -5.28 -3.13
C ALA A 138 -15.07 -5.09 -4.65
N PHE A 139 -16.18 -5.49 -5.26
CA PHE A 139 -16.39 -5.42 -6.70
C PHE A 139 -17.39 -4.33 -7.07
N ASP A 140 -17.00 -3.44 -7.96
CA ASP A 140 -17.83 -2.41 -8.58
C ASP A 140 -17.61 -2.39 -10.09
N GLY A 141 -18.56 -1.84 -10.86
CA GLY A 141 -18.40 -1.81 -12.31
C GLY A 141 -19.68 -1.82 -13.11
N THR A 142 -19.55 -2.08 -14.41
CA THR A 142 -20.66 -2.04 -15.38
C THR A 142 -20.74 -3.33 -16.17
N VAL A 143 -21.94 -3.89 -16.27
CA VAL A 143 -22.27 -5.08 -17.07
C VAL A 143 -22.97 -4.63 -18.35
N PHE A 144 -22.48 -5.11 -19.49
CA PHE A 144 -23.08 -4.98 -20.80
C PHE A 144 -23.69 -6.31 -21.20
N TYR A 145 -24.97 -6.34 -21.51
CA TYR A 145 -25.70 -7.57 -21.82
C TYR A 145 -26.74 -7.31 -22.91
N PRO A 146 -27.07 -8.29 -23.76
CA PRO A 146 -28.13 -8.11 -24.74
C PRO A 146 -29.48 -8.19 -24.03
N GLY A 147 -30.37 -7.25 -24.32
CA GLY A 147 -31.79 -7.32 -24.00
C GLY A 147 -32.49 -8.41 -24.81
N GLU A 148 -33.74 -8.69 -24.48
CA GLU A 148 -34.55 -9.70 -25.18
C GLU A 148 -34.77 -9.37 -26.67
N ASP A 149 -34.80 -8.07 -26.97
CA ASP A 149 -34.86 -7.48 -28.30
C ASP A 149 -33.52 -7.51 -29.05
N GLY A 150 -32.47 -8.07 -28.45
CA GLY A 150 -31.11 -8.07 -28.98
C GLY A 150 -30.38 -6.74 -28.83
N VAL A 151 -31.03 -5.72 -28.28
CA VAL A 151 -30.44 -4.38 -28.07
C VAL A 151 -29.50 -4.43 -26.86
N LEU A 152 -28.30 -3.86 -26.99
CA LEU A 152 -27.34 -3.82 -25.90
C LEU A 152 -27.87 -2.94 -24.76
N ARG A 153 -27.81 -3.47 -23.53
CA ARG A 153 -28.19 -2.78 -22.30
C ARG A 153 -27.02 -2.74 -21.32
N THR A 154 -27.08 -1.77 -20.42
CA THR A 154 -26.07 -1.56 -19.38
C THR A 154 -26.71 -1.60 -18.00
N ALA A 155 -25.97 -2.12 -17.02
CA ALA A 155 -26.34 -2.05 -15.62
C ALA A 155 -25.10 -1.94 -14.74
N GLN A 156 -25.23 -1.29 -13.59
CA GLN A 156 -24.16 -1.27 -12.59
C GLN A 156 -24.13 -2.59 -11.82
N ILE A 157 -22.92 -3.08 -11.56
CA ILE A 157 -22.68 -4.13 -10.57
C ILE A 157 -22.98 -3.49 -9.22
N PRO A 158 -23.95 -4.01 -8.45
CA PRO A 158 -24.26 -3.44 -7.15
C PRO A 158 -23.04 -3.57 -6.22
N CYS A 159 -22.64 -2.49 -5.54
CA CYS A 159 -21.48 -2.42 -4.63
C CYS A 159 -21.55 -3.34 -3.38
N ARG A 160 -22.44 -4.34 -3.37
CA ARG A 160 -22.62 -5.33 -2.31
C ARG A 160 -21.80 -6.61 -2.51
N HIS A 161 -21.25 -6.83 -3.71
CA HIS A 161 -20.48 -8.04 -3.97
C HIS A 161 -19.11 -7.93 -3.31
N ARG A 162 -18.89 -8.77 -2.30
CA ARG A 162 -17.63 -8.91 -1.59
C ARG A 162 -17.19 -10.36 -1.60
N ALA A 163 -15.90 -10.56 -1.79
CA ALA A 163 -15.24 -11.84 -1.54
C ALA A 163 -14.20 -11.65 -0.45
N THR A 164 -13.89 -12.73 0.27
CA THR A 164 -12.77 -12.76 1.20
C THR A 164 -11.76 -13.77 0.73
N GLY A 165 -10.49 -13.53 1.05
CA GLY A 165 -9.38 -14.43 0.73
C GLY A 165 -8.35 -14.40 1.84
N GLU A 166 -7.48 -15.40 1.84
CA GLU A 166 -6.34 -15.48 2.76
C GLU A 166 -5.07 -15.56 1.90
N LEU A 167 -4.16 -14.62 2.12
CA LEU A 167 -2.86 -14.57 1.46
C LEU A 167 -1.77 -15.09 2.42
N PRO A 168 -1.10 -16.21 2.11
CA PRO A 168 0.02 -16.64 2.92
C PRO A 168 1.16 -15.63 2.84
N VAL A 169 1.64 -15.13 3.98
CA VAL A 169 2.78 -14.19 4.06
C VAL A 169 3.99 -14.75 3.32
N ARG A 170 4.20 -16.07 3.39
CA ARG A 170 5.29 -16.76 2.69
C ARG A 170 5.22 -16.63 1.17
N VAL A 171 4.00 -16.61 0.58
CA VAL A 171 3.81 -16.48 -0.87
C VAL A 171 4.22 -15.09 -1.32
N TRP A 172 3.71 -14.07 -0.62
CA TRP A 172 4.07 -12.68 -0.89
C TRP A 172 5.58 -12.43 -0.68
N ARG A 173 6.17 -12.92 0.41
CA ARG A 173 7.61 -12.79 0.65
C ARG A 173 8.45 -13.44 -0.43
N SER A 174 8.16 -14.70 -0.74
CA SER A 174 8.91 -15.42 -1.77
C SER A 174 8.84 -14.70 -3.12
N LEU A 175 7.69 -14.12 -3.45
CA LEU A 175 7.51 -13.30 -4.65
C LEU A 175 8.37 -12.03 -4.58
N VAL A 176 8.27 -11.23 -3.52
CA VAL A 176 9.03 -9.99 -3.36
C VAL A 176 10.54 -10.24 -3.33
N ASP A 177 10.99 -11.26 -2.60
CA ASP A 177 12.41 -11.62 -2.48
C ASP A 177 12.98 -12.13 -3.81
N ARG A 178 12.17 -12.82 -4.63
CA ARG A 178 12.58 -13.25 -5.98
C ARG A 178 12.90 -12.07 -6.90
N TYR A 179 12.14 -10.98 -6.79
CA TYR A 179 12.27 -9.82 -7.67
C TYR A 179 13.29 -8.80 -7.17
N TYR A 180 13.38 -8.58 -5.85
CA TYR A 180 14.22 -7.53 -5.28
C TYR A 180 15.45 -8.05 -4.53
N GLY A 181 15.52 -9.36 -4.27
CA GLY A 181 16.63 -9.95 -3.51
C GLY A 181 16.82 -9.30 -2.13
N ALA A 182 18.08 -9.10 -1.75
CA ALA A 182 18.47 -8.42 -0.51
C ALA A 182 18.50 -6.89 -0.63
N VAL A 183 18.36 -6.33 -1.83
CA VAL A 183 18.52 -4.89 -2.09
C VAL A 183 17.17 -4.19 -1.93
N ARG A 184 17.20 -2.93 -1.48
CA ARG A 184 16.03 -2.09 -1.27
C ARG A 184 16.17 -0.78 -2.04
N TRP A 185 15.06 -0.27 -2.57
CA TRP A 185 15.03 1.03 -3.22
C TRP A 185 14.64 2.11 -2.21
N LEU A 186 15.51 3.11 -2.04
CA LEU A 186 15.23 4.31 -1.26
C LEU A 186 14.99 5.47 -2.23
N ARG A 187 13.78 6.04 -2.20
CA ARG A 187 13.47 7.23 -2.98
C ARG A 187 13.97 8.46 -2.23
N LEU A 188 14.80 9.26 -2.89
CA LEU A 188 15.23 10.59 -2.46
C LEU A 188 14.78 11.59 -3.53
N ASP A 189 14.39 12.79 -3.13
CA ASP A 189 14.32 13.92 -4.06
C ASP A 189 15.73 14.34 -4.52
N GLU A 190 15.76 15.12 -5.58
CA GLU A 190 16.97 15.53 -6.29
C GLU A 190 17.98 16.21 -5.37
N ASP A 191 17.56 17.21 -4.59
CA ASP A 191 18.45 17.95 -3.68
C ASP A 191 19.09 17.04 -2.63
N ARG A 192 18.30 16.14 -2.04
CA ARG A 192 18.81 15.17 -1.04
C ARG A 192 19.75 14.16 -1.68
N PHE A 193 19.43 13.69 -2.89
CA PHE A 193 20.31 12.78 -3.63
C PHE A 193 21.64 13.43 -3.99
N ASP A 194 21.62 14.67 -4.50
CA ASP A 194 22.83 15.41 -4.86
C ASP A 194 23.71 15.70 -3.65
N ARG A 195 23.10 16.04 -2.50
CA ARG A 195 23.83 16.19 -1.24
C ARG A 195 24.49 14.88 -0.82
N LEU A 196 23.81 13.75 -0.94
CA LEU A 196 24.36 12.42 -0.65
C LEU A 196 25.48 12.05 -1.63
N ALA A 197 25.32 12.34 -2.92
CA ALA A 197 26.32 12.09 -3.95
C ALA A 197 27.58 12.94 -3.73
N ALA A 198 27.42 14.21 -3.37
CA ALA A 198 28.53 15.09 -3.02
C ALA A 198 29.27 14.63 -1.76
N TYR A 199 28.53 14.13 -0.75
CA TYR A 199 29.12 13.53 0.45
C TYR A 199 29.95 12.29 0.10
N ARG A 200 29.38 11.37 -0.69
CA ARG A 200 30.06 10.17 -1.21
C ARG A 200 31.38 10.52 -1.90
N ALA A 201 31.35 11.53 -2.77
CA ALA A 201 32.52 11.98 -3.52
C ALA A 201 33.63 12.51 -2.60
N ARG A 202 33.29 13.34 -1.60
CA ARG A 202 34.27 13.90 -0.63
C ARG A 202 34.95 12.84 0.23
N ARG A 203 34.26 11.74 0.53
CA ARG A 203 34.78 10.63 1.34
C ARG A 203 35.38 9.49 0.51
N ALA A 204 35.33 9.61 -0.82
CA ALA A 204 35.83 8.60 -1.77
C ALA A 204 35.23 7.19 -1.55
N HIS A 205 33.98 7.10 -1.08
CA HIS A 205 33.29 5.83 -0.92
C HIS A 205 33.03 5.15 -2.27
N THR A 206 33.22 3.83 -2.31
CA THR A 206 33.08 3.04 -3.54
C THR A 206 31.64 2.79 -3.94
N SER A 207 30.72 2.83 -2.98
CA SER A 207 29.29 2.66 -3.20
C SER A 207 28.46 3.65 -2.36
N PHE A 208 27.17 3.78 -2.71
CA PHE A 208 26.22 4.48 -1.84
C PHE A 208 25.92 3.68 -0.57
N ASP A 209 26.02 2.35 -0.59
CA ASP A 209 25.86 1.52 0.61
C ASP A 209 26.91 1.86 1.67
N ASP A 210 28.18 1.99 1.29
CA ASP A 210 29.27 2.42 2.20
C ASP A 210 28.98 3.80 2.81
N THR A 211 28.40 4.69 1.99
CA THR A 211 28.07 6.06 2.40
C THR A 211 26.95 6.08 3.43
N VAL A 212 25.89 5.31 3.17
CA VAL A 212 24.76 5.19 4.09
C VAL A 212 25.20 4.52 5.40
N ASP A 213 26.01 3.47 5.32
CA ASP A 213 26.54 2.75 6.46
C ASP A 213 27.43 3.64 7.37
N GLU A 214 28.28 4.48 6.78
CA GLU A 214 29.03 5.49 7.54
C GLU A 214 28.10 6.51 8.23
N LEU A 215 27.11 7.04 7.50
CA LEU A 215 26.16 8.02 8.04
C LEU A 215 25.33 7.43 9.20
N LEU A 216 24.90 6.17 9.09
CA LEU A 216 24.16 5.48 10.13
C LEU A 216 25.03 5.28 11.38
N ARG A 217 26.27 4.79 11.24
CA ARG A 217 27.20 4.66 12.38
C ARG A 217 27.46 5.98 13.08
N ALA A 218 27.63 7.06 12.31
CA ALA A 218 27.84 8.39 12.86
C ALA A 218 26.60 8.86 13.65
N ALA A 219 25.39 8.65 13.11
CA ALA A 219 24.15 8.99 13.79
C ALA A 219 23.94 8.16 15.07
N GLU A 220 24.24 6.86 15.04
CA GLU A 220 24.15 5.97 16.21
C GLU A 220 25.14 6.38 17.31
N SER A 221 26.36 6.75 16.94
CA SER A 221 27.38 7.22 17.90
C SER A 221 26.95 8.50 18.61
N LEU A 222 26.34 9.45 17.88
CA LEU A 222 25.81 10.68 18.44
C LEU A 222 24.66 10.45 19.45
N HIS A 223 23.80 9.45 19.19
CA HIS A 223 22.71 9.10 20.12
C HIS A 223 23.18 8.22 21.28
N GLY A 224 24.22 7.40 21.08
CA GLY A 224 24.82 6.56 22.12
C GLY A 224 25.53 7.34 23.22
N ASP A 225 26.12 8.49 22.90
CA ASP A 225 26.76 9.38 23.89
C ASP A 225 25.72 10.13 24.75
N ALA A 226 24.53 10.44 24.22
CA ALA A 226 23.47 11.11 25.00
C ALA A 226 22.83 10.22 26.09
N GLY A 227 22.94 8.89 25.97
CA GLY A 227 22.43 7.93 26.96
C GLY A 227 23.42 7.54 28.05
N ARG A 228 24.67 8.05 27.99
CA ARG A 228 25.75 7.66 28.93
C ARG A 228 26.01 8.69 30.03
N ASP A 229 25.28 9.80 30.06
CA ASP A 229 25.41 10.86 31.06
C ASP A 229 24.59 10.66 32.35
N ASP A 230 23.96 9.49 32.57
CA ASP A 230 23.30 9.17 33.84
C ASP A 230 24.19 8.32 34.76
N THR A 231 25.32 8.88 35.19
CA THR A 231 25.93 8.52 36.48
C THR A 231 26.65 9.74 37.08
N GLY A 232 25.85 10.62 37.68
CA GLY A 232 26.17 11.30 38.94
C GLY A 232 27.34 12.28 38.94
N ARG A 233 27.14 13.48 38.41
CA ARG A 233 27.72 14.71 38.99
C ARG A 233 26.80 15.89 38.73
N MET A 234 26.11 16.34 39.78
CA MET A 234 25.43 17.64 39.78
C MET A 234 26.50 18.73 39.67
N ASP A 235 26.58 19.39 38.52
CA ASP A 235 27.16 20.73 38.39
C ASP A 235 26.03 21.69 37.98
N GLU A 236 25.47 22.36 38.98
CA GLU A 236 24.31 23.29 38.93
C GLU A 236 24.59 24.61 38.17
N HIS A 237 25.61 24.63 37.31
CA HIS A 237 26.07 25.84 36.61
C HIS A 237 25.95 25.80 35.07
N ALA A 238 25.71 24.63 34.46
CA ALA A 238 25.67 24.51 32.99
C ALA A 238 24.26 24.74 32.36
N GLU A 239 23.19 24.66 33.15
CA GLU A 239 21.80 24.72 32.65
C GLU A 239 21.34 26.13 32.27
N LEU A 240 21.98 27.17 32.80
CA LEU A 240 21.61 28.57 32.52
C LEU A 240 22.22 29.10 31.21
N GLU A 241 23.40 28.62 30.80
CA GLU A 241 24.04 29.05 29.54
C GLU A 241 23.44 28.34 28.31
N SER A 242 22.95 27.09 28.44
CA SER A 242 22.37 26.36 27.31
C SER A 242 20.98 26.84 26.89
N LEU A 243 20.20 27.39 27.84
CA LEU A 243 18.85 27.91 27.57
C LEU A 243 18.88 29.26 26.83
N ASP A 244 19.86 30.12 27.14
CA ASP A 244 20.06 31.40 26.44
C ASP A 244 20.52 31.20 24.99
N ASP A 245 21.37 30.20 24.73
CA ASP A 245 21.90 29.92 23.39
C ASP A 245 20.87 29.23 22.48
N ALA A 246 19.98 28.43 23.05
CA ALA A 246 18.84 27.83 22.35
C ALA A 246 17.76 28.88 21.99
N ALA A 247 17.45 29.78 22.93
CA ALA A 247 16.49 30.87 22.68
C ALA A 247 17.01 31.87 21.64
N ALA A 248 18.32 32.16 21.63
CA ALA A 248 18.94 33.03 20.63
C ALA A 248 18.89 32.43 19.21
N ARG A 249 19.07 31.10 19.08
CA ARG A 249 18.98 30.39 17.79
C ARG A 249 17.56 30.34 17.24
N ASP A 250 16.56 30.14 18.10
CA ASP A 250 15.15 30.06 17.69
C ASP A 250 14.60 31.43 17.24
N ALA A 251 15.05 32.50 17.88
CA ALA A 251 14.76 33.88 17.49
C ALA A 251 15.39 34.25 16.13
N ALA A 252 16.61 33.77 15.84
CA ALA A 252 17.29 34.00 14.57
C ALA A 252 16.60 33.28 13.40
N LEU A 253 16.18 32.02 13.61
CA LEU A 253 15.49 31.22 12.60
C LEU A 253 14.10 31.82 12.26
N SER A 254 13.39 32.31 13.27
CA SER A 254 12.08 32.96 13.11
C SER A 254 12.17 34.29 12.36
N ALA A 255 13.22 35.08 12.59
CA ALA A 255 13.47 36.33 11.86
C ALA A 255 13.84 36.08 10.38
N GLU A 256 14.55 34.99 10.09
CA GLU A 256 14.93 34.60 8.73
C GLU A 256 13.73 34.07 7.92
N MET A 257 12.79 33.37 8.57
CA MET A 257 11.55 32.90 7.94
C MET A 257 10.55 34.04 7.65
N ALA A 258 10.52 35.09 8.48
CA ALA A 258 9.63 36.25 8.30
C ALA A 258 10.06 37.21 7.18
N MET A 259 11.31 37.11 6.70
CA MET A 259 11.89 37.99 5.67
C MET A 259 11.82 37.43 4.24
N ARG A 260 11.24 36.24 4.02
CA ARG A 260 11.07 35.70 2.66
C ARG A 260 9.88 36.37 1.98
N PRO A 261 10.08 37.08 0.85
CA PRO A 261 8.97 37.66 0.11
C PRO A 261 8.10 36.53 -0.50
N GLU A 262 6.78 36.66 -0.32
CA GLU A 262 5.77 35.85 -0.99
C GLU A 262 5.81 36.13 -2.51
N GLU A 263 6.50 35.29 -3.27
CA GLU A 263 6.32 35.28 -4.73
C GLU A 263 5.04 34.52 -5.08
N SER A 264 3.98 35.31 -5.20
CA SER A 264 2.73 34.94 -5.86
C SER A 264 2.91 35.04 -7.38
N GLY A 265 2.68 33.95 -8.13
CA GLY A 265 2.58 34.02 -9.59
C GLY A 265 2.17 32.68 -10.21
N PRO A 266 1.14 32.63 -11.09
CA PRO A 266 0.27 31.47 -11.21
C PRO A 266 0.67 30.54 -12.36
N TRP A 267 0.31 29.25 -12.25
CA TRP A 267 -0.03 28.48 -13.44
C TRP A 267 -1.02 27.34 -13.17
N THR A 268 -2.14 27.39 -13.88
CA THR A 268 -3.02 26.28 -14.25
C THR A 268 -3.20 26.34 -15.77
N PRO A 269 -3.59 25.24 -16.43
CA PRO A 269 -3.35 23.82 -16.17
C PRO A 269 -2.35 23.18 -17.13
#